data_AF-A0A520NA07-F1
#
_entry.id   AF-A0A520NA07-F1
#
_cell.length_a   1.000
_cell.length_b   1.000
_cell.length_c   1.000
_cell.angle_alpha   90.00
_cell.angle_beta   90.00
_cell.angle_gamma   90.00
#
_symmetry.space_group_name_H-M   'P 1'
#
loop_
_entity.id
_entity.type
_entity.pdbx_description
1 polymer ?
#
loop_
_entity_poly.entity_id
_entity_poly.type
_entity_poly.pdbx_seq_one_letter_code
_entity_poly.pdbx_strand_id
1 'polypeptide(L)'
;VVAPVVAVLIWTDDVTGGYAPALTLFILASISDFLDGWMARRLGIVSKFGAMLDPIADKVLIGVCLLALARVTGDGWLFFLPALVIMTREFLISGIREFMAGRSITIPVSQLAKWKTTLQLVAIGLIMAAPVFPEMPYVNEAGLVTLWLAALITAQTGLAYFRETLDHV
;
A
#
# COMPACT_ATOMS: atom_id res chain seq x y z
N VAL A 1 -4.36 6.09 -11.94
CA VAL A 1 -4.55 7.52 -12.30
C VAL A 1 -4.96 8.38 -11.09
N VAL A 2 -5.69 7.84 -10.11
CA VAL A 2 -6.17 8.59 -8.94
C VAL A 2 -5.06 8.98 -7.94
N ALA A 3 -3.99 8.16 -7.82
CA ALA A 3 -2.96 8.36 -6.79
C ALA A 3 -2.31 9.75 -6.75
N PRO A 4 -1.86 10.37 -7.87
CA PRO A 4 -1.29 11.71 -7.84
C PRO A 4 -2.31 12.78 -7.41
N VAL A 5 -3.59 12.61 -7.75
CA VAL A 5 -4.65 13.52 -7.33
C VAL A 5 -4.84 13.47 -5.82
N VAL A 6 -4.85 12.25 -5.25
CA VAL A 6 -4.92 12.06 -3.79
C VAL A 6 -3.73 12.74 -3.09
N ALA A 7 -2.51 12.62 -3.64
CA ALA A 7 -1.34 13.29 -3.07
C ALA A 7 -1.44 14.82 -3.09
N VAL A 8 -1.89 15.40 -4.20
CA VAL A 8 -2.10 16.84 -4.32
C VAL A 8 -3.14 17.33 -3.31
N LEU A 9 -4.22 16.58 -3.13
CA LEU A 9 -5.26 16.91 -2.15
C LEU A 9 -4.76 16.82 -0.70
N ILE A 10 -3.90 15.86 -0.38
CA ILE A 10 -3.26 15.80 0.95
C ILE A 10 -2.36 17.03 1.17
N TRP A 11 -1.62 17.47 0.16
CA TRP A 11 -0.70 18.60 0.26
C TRP A 11 -1.36 19.97 0.37
N THR A 12 -2.66 20.09 0.10
CA THR A 12 -3.37 21.34 0.39
C THR A 12 -3.45 21.62 1.89
N ASP A 13 -3.27 20.57 2.72
CA ASP A 13 -3.30 20.61 4.18
C ASP A 13 -4.57 21.26 4.76
N ASP A 14 -5.67 21.15 4.03
CA ASP A 14 -7.00 21.63 4.42
C ASP A 14 -7.94 20.45 4.66
N VAL A 15 -8.74 20.52 5.73
CA VAL A 15 -9.63 19.41 6.12
C VAL A 15 -10.74 19.20 5.10
N THR A 16 -11.39 20.28 4.67
CA THR A 16 -12.64 20.19 3.88
C THR A 16 -12.35 20.04 2.38
N GLY A 17 -11.39 20.79 1.86
CA GLY A 17 -10.97 20.81 0.46
C GLY A 17 -9.81 19.86 0.14
N GLY A 18 -9.12 19.32 1.14
CA GLY A 18 -7.97 18.42 0.98
C GLY A 18 -8.24 17.01 1.48
N TYR A 19 -8.18 16.80 2.80
CA TYR A 19 -8.23 15.46 3.41
C TYR A 19 -9.56 14.74 3.17
N ALA A 20 -10.71 15.39 3.29
CA ALA A 20 -12.01 14.76 3.06
C ALA A 20 -12.18 14.21 1.61
N PRO A 21 -11.93 14.99 0.54
CA PRO A 21 -11.97 14.46 -0.82
C PRO A 21 -10.84 13.46 -1.10
N ALA A 22 -9.64 13.65 -0.54
CA ALA A 22 -8.55 12.67 -0.65
C ALA A 22 -8.95 11.31 -0.09
N LEU A 23 -9.52 11.28 1.12
CA LEU A 23 -9.98 10.06 1.79
C LEU A 23 -11.08 9.38 0.98
N THR A 24 -12.04 10.16 0.48
CA THR A 24 -13.13 9.64 -0.34
C THR A 24 -12.60 8.99 -1.62
N LEU A 25 -11.71 9.67 -2.36
CA LEU A 25 -11.10 9.12 -3.57
C LEU A 25 -10.24 7.90 -3.28
N PHE A 26 -9.48 7.91 -2.17
CA PHE A 26 -8.65 6.79 -1.74
C PHE A 26 -9.49 5.54 -1.43
N ILE A 27 -10.59 5.69 -0.69
CA ILE A 27 -11.51 4.59 -0.37
C ILE A 27 -12.16 4.05 -1.65
N LEU A 28 -12.68 4.94 -2.50
CA LEU A 28 -13.32 4.53 -3.76
C LEU A 28 -12.33 3.79 -4.67
N ALA A 29 -11.10 4.29 -4.82
CA ALA A 29 -10.07 3.62 -5.61
C ALA A 29 -9.74 2.23 -5.05
N SER A 30 -9.53 2.13 -3.73
CA SER A 30 -9.21 0.86 -3.06
C SER A 30 -10.33 -0.18 -3.21
N ILE A 31 -11.59 0.25 -3.12
CA ILE A 31 -12.75 -0.63 -3.32
C ILE A 31 -12.90 -1.03 -4.78
N SER A 32 -12.74 -0.08 -5.72
CA SER A 32 -12.80 -0.35 -7.16
C SER A 32 -11.75 -1.39 -7.57
N ASP A 33 -10.49 -1.24 -7.16
CA ASP A 33 -9.42 -2.19 -7.50
C ASP A 33 -9.74 -3.60 -6.96
N PHE A 34 -10.28 -3.69 -5.74
CA PHE A 34 -10.72 -4.96 -5.17
C PHE A 34 -11.88 -5.60 -5.96
N LEU A 35 -12.88 -4.80 -6.35
CA LEU A 35 -14.05 -5.27 -7.09
C LEU A 35 -13.70 -5.70 -8.51
N ASP A 36 -12.87 -4.94 -9.22
CA ASP A 36 -12.43 -5.24 -10.58
C ASP A 36 -11.64 -6.55 -10.60
N GLY A 37 -10.72 -6.72 -9.65
CA GLY A 37 -9.99 -7.98 -9.48
C GLY A 37 -10.91 -9.16 -9.14
N TRP A 38 -11.94 -8.95 -8.32
CA TRP A 38 -12.91 -10.00 -7.97
C TRP A 38 -13.79 -10.39 -9.17
N MET A 39 -14.30 -9.41 -9.91
CA MET A 39 -15.15 -9.63 -11.09
C MET A 39 -14.37 -10.32 -12.21
N ALA A 40 -13.14 -9.89 -12.50
CA ALA A 40 -12.29 -10.51 -13.51
C ALA A 40 -12.03 -12.00 -13.22
N ARG A 41 -11.78 -12.35 -11.94
CA ARG A 41 -11.59 -13.75 -11.51
C ARG A 41 -12.87 -14.59 -11.64
N ARG A 42 -14.05 -14.02 -11.35
CA ARG A 42 -15.32 -14.75 -11.46
C ARG A 42 -15.79 -14.94 -12.90
N LEU A 43 -15.57 -13.93 -13.75
CA LEU A 43 -16.04 -13.95 -15.13
C LEU A 43 -15.05 -14.66 -16.08
N GLY A 44 -13.83 -14.94 -15.64
CA GLY A 44 -12.79 -15.54 -16.48
C GLY A 44 -12.25 -14.59 -17.54
N ILE A 45 -12.60 -13.31 -17.48
CA ILE A 45 -12.21 -12.27 -18.45
C ILE A 45 -10.98 -11.55 -17.88
N VAL A 46 -9.83 -12.21 -17.94
CA VAL A 46 -8.55 -11.62 -17.51
C VAL A 46 -7.73 -11.25 -18.75
N SER A 47 -7.61 -9.96 -19.02
CA SER A 47 -6.72 -9.49 -20.09
C SER A 47 -5.26 -9.53 -19.61
N LYS A 48 -4.32 -9.90 -20.50
CA LYS A 48 -2.88 -9.94 -20.17
C LYS A 48 -2.36 -8.57 -19.71
N PHE A 49 -2.88 -7.51 -20.32
CA PHE A 49 -2.50 -6.13 -20.00
C PHE A 49 -3.05 -5.68 -18.65
N GLY A 50 -4.32 -5.96 -18.35
CA GLY A 50 -4.93 -5.64 -17.06
C GLY A 50 -4.25 -6.40 -15.92
N ALA A 51 -3.97 -7.70 -16.09
CA ALA A 51 -3.27 -8.50 -15.10
C ALA A 51 -1.84 -8.00 -14.79
N MET A 52 -1.19 -7.33 -15.74
CA MET A 52 0.10 -6.68 -15.53
C MET A 52 -0.04 -5.35 -14.79
N LEU A 53 -1.03 -4.52 -15.17
CA LEU A 53 -1.23 -3.19 -14.59
C LEU A 53 -1.73 -3.22 -13.15
N ASP A 54 -2.56 -4.20 -12.81
CA ASP A 54 -3.25 -4.29 -11.52
C ASP A 54 -2.25 -4.30 -10.32
N PRO A 55 -1.21 -5.15 -10.28
CA PRO A 55 -0.19 -5.10 -9.22
C PRO A 55 0.72 -3.87 -9.23
N ILE A 56 0.75 -3.11 -10.32
CA ILE A 56 1.53 -1.87 -10.44
C ILE A 56 0.72 -0.72 -9.85
N ALA A 57 -0.57 -0.62 -10.21
CA ALA A 57 -1.48 0.40 -9.71
C ALA A 57 -1.58 0.36 -8.17
N ASP A 58 -1.71 -0.83 -7.58
CA ASP A 58 -1.73 -1.04 -6.14
C ASP A 58 -0.52 -0.42 -5.43
N LYS A 59 0.69 -0.71 -5.93
CA LYS A 59 1.95 -0.23 -5.31
C LYS A 59 2.13 1.27 -5.50
N VAL A 60 1.73 1.80 -6.66
CA VAL A 60 1.78 3.22 -6.93
C VAL A 60 0.82 3.97 -5.99
N LEU A 61 -0.40 3.47 -5.79
CA LEU A 61 -1.36 4.10 -4.88
C LEU A 61 -0.80 4.19 -3.45
N ILE A 62 -0.35 3.06 -2.90
CA ILE A 62 0.20 2.99 -1.54
C ILE A 62 1.45 3.86 -1.42
N GLY A 63 2.40 3.74 -2.35
CA GLY A 63 3.64 4.51 -2.33
C GLY A 63 3.41 6.02 -2.42
N VAL A 64 2.53 6.46 -3.31
CA VAL A 64 2.20 7.88 -3.46
C VAL A 64 1.50 8.43 -2.21
N CYS A 65 0.57 7.68 -1.61
CA CYS A 65 -0.09 8.10 -0.38
C CYS A 65 0.89 8.18 0.80
N LEU A 66 1.79 7.20 0.97
CA LEU A 66 2.81 7.25 2.01
C LEU A 66 3.74 8.45 1.85
N LEU A 67 4.19 8.76 0.63
CA LEU A 67 5.01 9.94 0.34
C LEU A 67 4.25 11.24 0.58
N ALA A 68 2.97 11.30 0.22
CA ALA A 68 2.15 12.47 0.43
C ALA A 68 1.96 12.75 1.92
N LEU A 69 1.58 11.73 2.69
CA LEU A 69 1.42 11.81 4.14
C LEU A 69 2.74 12.12 4.85
N ALA A 70 3.86 11.57 4.38
CA ALA A 70 5.20 11.86 4.92
C ALA A 70 5.55 13.36 4.91
N ARG A 71 4.99 14.12 3.96
CA ARG A 71 5.27 15.56 3.83
C ARG A 71 4.49 16.42 4.82
N VAL A 72 3.33 15.96 5.27
CA VAL A 72 2.37 16.73 6.08
C VAL A 72 2.27 16.23 7.52
N THR A 73 2.60 14.96 7.77
CA THR A 73 2.52 14.37 9.10
C THR A 73 3.49 15.04 10.10
N GLY A 74 2.99 15.27 11.31
CA GLY A 74 3.78 15.68 12.48
C GLY A 74 4.39 14.52 13.28
N ASP A 75 4.15 13.28 12.86
CA ASP A 75 4.51 12.08 13.65
C ASP A 75 6.02 11.73 13.58
N GLY A 76 6.76 12.40 12.70
CA GLY A 76 8.20 12.22 12.54
C GLY A 76 8.59 10.76 12.30
N TRP A 77 9.62 10.28 13.00
CA TRP A 77 10.19 8.95 12.79
C TRP A 77 9.20 7.80 13.04
N LEU A 78 8.15 8.02 13.81
CA LEU A 78 7.10 7.03 14.03
C LEU A 78 6.33 6.70 12.75
N PHE A 79 6.23 7.64 11.82
CA PHE A 79 5.68 7.42 10.48
C PHE A 79 6.77 7.03 9.47
N PHE A 80 7.90 7.74 9.45
CA PHE A 80 8.93 7.54 8.43
C PHE A 80 9.54 6.13 8.44
N LEU A 81 9.81 5.56 9.61
CA LEU A 81 10.42 4.23 9.71
C LEU A 81 9.56 3.11 9.08
N PRO A 82 8.28 2.92 9.48
CA PRO A 82 7.46 1.87 8.88
C PRO A 82 7.16 2.15 7.41
N ALA A 83 6.97 3.42 7.01
CA ALA A 83 6.79 3.79 5.61
C ALA A 83 8.00 3.39 4.74
N LEU A 84 9.22 3.67 5.21
CA LEU A 84 10.46 3.28 4.52
C LEU A 84 10.57 1.77 4.38
N VAL A 85 10.34 1.02 5.45
CA VAL A 85 10.35 -0.45 5.43
C VAL A 85 9.37 -1.00 4.40
N ILE A 86 8.15 -0.46 4.37
CA ILE A 86 7.11 -0.84 3.41
C ILE A 86 7.59 -0.56 1.99
N MET A 87 8.01 0.68 1.69
CA MET A 87 8.42 1.08 0.35
C MET A 87 9.60 0.27 -0.16
N THR A 88 10.68 0.18 0.61
CA THR A 88 11.89 -0.57 0.22
C THR A 88 11.54 -2.01 -0.14
N ARG A 89 10.70 -2.67 0.67
CA ARG A 89 10.30 -4.06 0.43
C ARG A 89 9.43 -4.17 -0.83
N GLU A 90 8.44 -3.30 -1.02
CA GLU A 90 7.55 -3.37 -2.19
C GLU A 90 8.34 -3.28 -3.50
N PHE A 91 9.36 -2.43 -3.58
CA PHE A 91 10.22 -2.35 -4.77
C PHE A 91 11.19 -3.54 -4.87
N LEU A 92 11.89 -3.89 -3.78
CA LEU A 92 12.90 -4.95 -3.78
C LEU A 92 12.32 -6.31 -4.18
N ILE A 93 11.25 -6.74 -3.50
CA ILE A 93 10.64 -8.06 -3.75
C ILE A 93 9.99 -8.11 -5.14
N SER A 94 9.49 -6.98 -5.64
CA SER A 94 8.97 -6.91 -7.01
C SER A 94 10.06 -7.15 -8.05
N GLY A 95 11.21 -6.48 -7.89
CA GLY A 95 12.36 -6.65 -8.79
C GLY A 95 12.94 -8.06 -8.75
N ILE A 96 13.07 -8.65 -7.55
CA ILE A 96 13.54 -10.03 -7.41
C ILE A 96 12.57 -11.00 -8.09
N ARG A 97 11.26 -10.83 -7.86
CA ARG A 97 10.25 -11.70 -8.47
C ARG A 97 10.28 -11.64 -9.99
N GLU A 98 10.48 -10.46 -10.56
CA GLU A 98 10.62 -10.28 -12.01
C GLU A 98 11.89 -10.95 -12.54
N PHE A 99 13.02 -10.79 -11.84
CA PHE A 99 14.27 -11.46 -12.18
C PHE A 99 14.15 -13.00 -12.16
N MET A 100 13.49 -13.56 -11.13
CA MET A 100 13.28 -15.01 -11.00
C MET A 100 12.29 -15.56 -12.03
N ALA A 101 11.24 -14.80 -12.37
CA ALA A 101 10.30 -15.17 -13.41
C ALA A 101 10.99 -15.33 -14.78
N GLY A 102 12.01 -14.52 -15.08
CA GLY A 102 12.84 -14.68 -16.28
C GLY A 102 13.61 -16.01 -16.33
N ARG A 103 13.82 -16.68 -15.17
CA ARG A 103 14.45 -17.99 -15.04
C ARG A 103 13.46 -19.14 -14.89
N SER A 104 12.16 -18.89 -15.07
CA SER A 104 11.09 -19.89 -14.86
C SER A 104 11.02 -20.47 -13.45
N ILE A 105 11.54 -19.75 -12.44
CA ILE A 105 11.46 -20.15 -11.02
C ILE A 105 10.35 -19.34 -10.36
N THR A 106 9.35 -20.03 -9.81
CA THR A 106 8.22 -19.42 -9.11
C THR A 106 8.34 -19.67 -7.61
N ILE A 107 8.66 -18.61 -6.87
CA ILE A 107 8.74 -18.66 -5.41
C ILE A 107 7.32 -18.48 -4.84
N PRO A 108 6.79 -19.45 -4.07
CA PRO A 108 5.45 -19.37 -3.50
C PRO A 108 5.34 -18.20 -2.51
N VAL A 109 4.20 -17.53 -2.50
CA VAL A 109 3.96 -16.38 -1.61
C VAL A 109 3.27 -16.87 -0.34
N SER A 110 3.76 -16.46 0.83
CA SER A 110 3.15 -16.84 2.11
C SER A 110 1.74 -16.24 2.28
N GLN A 111 0.86 -16.98 2.98
CA GLN A 111 -0.50 -16.52 3.29
C GLN A 111 -0.50 -15.23 4.13
N LEU A 112 0.52 -15.06 4.98
CA LEU A 112 0.72 -13.87 5.81
C LEU A 112 0.93 -12.61 4.96
N ALA A 113 1.54 -12.75 3.77
CA ALA A 113 1.74 -11.64 2.85
C ALA A 113 0.43 -11.16 2.18
N LYS A 114 -0.68 -11.90 2.30
CA LYS A 114 -1.99 -11.47 1.75
C LYS A 114 -2.61 -10.33 2.57
N TRP A 115 -2.37 -10.31 3.88
CA TRP A 115 -2.94 -9.31 4.78
C TRP A 115 -2.16 -7.99 4.80
N LYS A 116 -0.91 -7.99 4.34
CA LYS A 116 -0.05 -6.80 4.39
C LYS A 116 -0.69 -5.60 3.69
N THR A 117 -1.27 -5.81 2.50
CA THR A 117 -1.84 -4.75 1.67
C THR A 117 -3.08 -4.17 2.33
N THR A 118 -3.95 -5.03 2.87
CA THR A 118 -5.13 -4.59 3.63
C THR A 118 -4.73 -3.71 4.82
N LEU A 119 -3.71 -4.12 5.58
CA LEU A 119 -3.22 -3.33 6.71
C LEU A 119 -2.61 -2.00 6.26
N GLN A 120 -1.85 -1.97 5.15
CA GLN A 120 -1.32 -0.73 4.59
C GLN A 120 -2.44 0.23 4.17
N LEU A 121 -3.46 -0.27 3.46
CA LEU A 121 -4.60 0.54 3.03
C LEU A 121 -5.40 1.08 4.22
N VAL A 122 -5.66 0.24 5.22
CA VAL A 122 -6.35 0.65 6.46
C VAL A 122 -5.53 1.69 7.22
N ALA A 123 -4.22 1.48 7.37
CA ALA A 123 -3.33 2.43 8.05
C ALA A 123 -3.33 3.79 7.37
N ILE A 124 -3.16 3.82 6.04
CA ILE A 124 -3.18 5.06 5.25
C ILE A 124 -4.53 5.75 5.36
N GLY A 125 -5.64 5.00 5.26
CA GLY A 125 -6.99 5.54 5.41
C GLY A 125 -7.22 6.16 6.78
N LEU A 126 -6.78 5.52 7.86
CA LEU A 126 -6.90 6.05 9.23
C LEU A 126 -6.09 7.33 9.41
N ILE A 127 -4.82 7.35 8.97
CA ILE A 127 -3.96 8.55 9.09
C ILE A 127 -4.56 9.71 8.26
N MET A 128 -5.07 9.43 7.07
CA MET A 128 -5.74 10.44 6.23
C MET A 128 -7.08 10.91 6.83
N ALA A 129 -7.75 10.06 7.60
CA ALA A 129 -9.01 10.39 8.27
C ALA A 129 -8.82 11.19 9.58
N ALA A 130 -7.64 11.15 10.20
CA ALA A 130 -7.42 11.82 11.48
C ALA A 130 -7.69 13.34 11.43
N PRO A 131 -7.26 14.10 10.39
CA PRO A 131 -7.64 15.51 10.27
C PRO A 131 -9.13 15.75 9.99
N VAL A 132 -9.81 14.77 9.38
CA VAL A 132 -11.24 14.83 9.04
C VAL A 132 -12.12 14.64 10.29
N PHE A 133 -11.66 13.85 11.25
CA PHE A 133 -12.36 13.57 12.50
C PHE A 133 -11.56 14.05 13.72
N PRO A 134 -11.36 15.37 13.90
CA PRO A 134 -10.50 15.92 14.96
C PRO A 134 -11.01 15.60 16.38
N GLU A 135 -12.31 15.32 16.53
CA GLU A 135 -12.90 14.91 17.81
C GLU A 135 -12.48 13.50 18.26
N MET A 136 -11.87 12.71 17.38
CA MET A 136 -11.43 11.34 17.64
C MET A 136 -9.89 11.24 17.63
N PRO A 137 -9.20 11.66 18.71
CA PRO A 137 -7.74 11.77 18.73
C PRO A 137 -7.02 10.42 18.51
N TYR A 138 -7.67 9.30 18.84
CA TYR A 138 -7.12 7.95 18.70
C TYR A 138 -7.03 7.47 17.24
N VAL A 139 -7.65 8.16 16.28
CA VAL A 139 -7.66 7.73 14.87
C VAL A 139 -6.25 7.73 14.27
N ASN A 140 -5.45 8.77 14.55
CA ASN A 140 -4.07 8.83 14.06
C ASN A 140 -3.21 7.73 14.70
N GLU A 141 -3.32 7.56 16.03
CA GLU A 141 -2.59 6.53 16.77
C GLU A 141 -2.91 5.12 16.26
N ALA A 142 -4.20 4.82 16.04
CA ALA A 142 -4.63 3.56 15.45
C ALA A 142 -4.06 3.36 14.05
N GLY A 143 -4.02 4.43 13.24
CA GLY A 143 -3.39 4.44 11.93
C GLY A 143 -1.90 4.11 11.99
N LEU A 144 -1.14 4.75 12.88
CA LEU A 144 0.29 4.49 13.10
C LEU A 144 0.54 3.06 13.61
N VAL A 145 -0.22 2.60 14.59
CA VAL A 145 -0.10 1.21 15.09
C VAL A 145 -0.34 0.22 13.96
N THR A 146 -1.37 0.45 13.14
CA THR A 146 -1.67 -0.39 11.98
C THR A 146 -0.55 -0.33 10.94
N LEU A 147 0.05 0.85 10.72
CA LEU A 147 1.19 1.03 9.81
C LEU A 147 2.41 0.24 10.27
N TRP A 148 2.70 0.24 11.57
CA TRP A 148 3.77 -0.56 12.16
C TRP A 148 3.52 -2.07 12.03
N LEU A 149 2.30 -2.53 12.32
CA LEU A 149 1.91 -3.93 12.11
C LEU A 149 2.10 -4.33 10.65
N ALA A 150 1.67 -3.48 9.72
CA ALA A 150 1.87 -3.68 8.29
C ALA A 150 3.36 -3.77 7.94
N ALA A 151 4.18 -2.86 8.47
CA ALA A 151 5.63 -2.83 8.23
C ALA A 151 6.33 -4.09 8.75
N LEU A 152 5.96 -4.58 9.95
CA LEU A 152 6.52 -5.81 10.53
C LEU A 152 6.21 -7.04 9.67
N ILE A 153 4.95 -7.20 9.27
CA ILE A 153 4.53 -8.27 8.36
C ILE A 153 5.25 -8.14 7.01
N THR A 154 5.39 -6.92 6.52
CA THR A 154 6.08 -6.63 5.25
C THR A 154 7.55 -7.02 5.31
N ALA A 155 8.26 -6.66 6.39
CA ALA A 155 9.64 -7.01 6.63
C ALA A 155 9.84 -8.52 6.78
N GLN A 156 9.03 -9.19 7.62
CA GLN A 156 9.11 -10.63 7.82
C GLN A 156 8.92 -11.41 6.51
N THR A 157 7.88 -11.04 5.74
CA THR A 157 7.62 -11.70 4.45
C THR A 157 8.68 -11.37 3.40
N GLY A 158 9.27 -10.18 3.44
CA GLY A 158 10.37 -9.80 2.57
C GLY A 158 11.64 -10.62 2.85
N LEU A 159 12.01 -10.77 4.12
CA LEU A 159 13.16 -11.58 4.52
C LEU A 159 12.98 -13.06 4.17
N ALA A 160 11.78 -13.63 4.40
CA ALA A 160 11.49 -15.00 4.03
C ALA A 160 11.67 -15.23 2.52
N TYR A 161 11.09 -14.35 1.70
CA TYR A 161 11.21 -14.43 0.25
C TYR A 161 12.66 -14.27 -0.24
N PHE A 162 13.39 -13.32 0.34
CA PHE A 162 14.80 -13.10 -0.02
C PHE A 162 15.66 -14.32 0.29
N ARG A 163 15.49 -14.95 1.45
CA ARG A 163 16.19 -16.19 1.82
C ARG A 163 15.90 -17.33 0.85
N GLU A 164 14.63 -17.56 0.56
CA GLU A 164 14.21 -18.59 -0.39
C GLU A 164 14.74 -18.32 -1.81
N THR A 165 14.90 -17.05 -2.18
CA THR A 165 15.52 -16.68 -3.47
C THR A 165 16.99 -17.07 -3.52
N LEU A 166 17.76 -16.85 -2.43
CA LEU A 166 19.18 -17.20 -2.37
C LEU A 166 19.42 -18.70 -2.50
N ASP A 167 18.49 -19.54 -2.05
CA ASP A 167 18.59 -20.99 -2.20
C ASP A 167 18.50 -21.46 -3.67
N HIS A 168 18.06 -20.58 -4.58
CA HIS A 168 17.82 -20.87 -5.99
C HIS A 168 18.78 -20.15 -6.96
N VAL A 169 19.78 -19.43 -6.45
CA VAL A 169 20.81 -18.71 -7.22
C VAL A 169 22.15 -19.42 -7.09
#